data_AF-A0A175R2G1-F1
#
_entry.id   AF-A0A175R2G1-F1
#
_cell.length_a   1.000
_cell.length_b   1.000
_cell.length_c   1.000
_cell.angle_alpha   90.00
_cell.angle_beta   90.00
_cell.angle_gamma   90.00
#
_symmetry.space_group_name_H-M   'P 1'
#
loop_
_entity.id
_entity.type
_entity.pdbx_description
1 polymer ?
#
loop_
_entity_poly.entity_id
_entity_poly.type
_entity_poly.pdbx_seq_one_letter_code
_entity_poly.pdbx_strand_id
1 'polypeptide(L)'
;MQTQGQQIVARAAFWAATFSAPAAPPVRPQRPSTAQKIADDMLDVAAVRGSCEEEDLLARGWSPVALRRHGAKAREIANTASVRSL
;
A
#
# COMPACT_ATOMS: atom_id res chain seq x y z
N MET A 1 13.93 6.85 53.64
CA MET A 1 14.72 6.99 52.40
C MET A 1 14.47 5.78 51.53
N GLN A 2 14.08 5.95 50.27
CA GLN A 2 13.95 4.83 49.35
C GLN A 2 15.33 4.42 48.84
N THR A 3 15.55 3.12 48.68
CA THR A 3 16.79 2.61 48.09
C THR A 3 16.80 2.85 46.59
N GLN A 4 17.99 2.89 45.98
CA GLN A 4 18.15 3.04 44.54
C GLN A 4 17.35 1.98 43.74
N GLY A 5 17.28 0.74 44.25
CA GLY A 5 16.49 -0.33 43.65
C GLY A 5 14.98 -0.03 43.63
N GLN A 6 14.45 0.55 44.71
CA GLN A 6 13.03 0.93 44.77
C GLN A 6 12.66 2.03 43.76
N GLN A 7 13.58 2.98 43.54
CA GLN A 7 13.39 4.04 42.54
C GLN A 7 13.37 3.51 41.10
N ILE A 8 14.22 2.51 40.79
CA ILE A 8 14.25 1.86 39.47
C ILE A 8 12.93 1.14 39.20
N VAL A 9 12.42 0.38 40.16
CA VAL A 9 11.15 -0.35 40.03
C VAL A 9 9.98 0.61 39.87
N ALA A 10 9.92 1.68 40.68
CA ALA A 10 8.87 2.69 40.58
C ALA A 10 8.86 3.38 39.21
N ARG A 11 10.04 3.70 38.67
CA ARG A 11 10.18 4.31 37.34
C ARG A 11 9.78 3.36 36.22
N ALA A 12 10.12 2.08 36.32
CA ALA A 12 9.69 1.07 35.36
C ALA A 12 8.17 0.86 35.38
N ALA A 13 7.56 0.81 36.56
CA ALA A 13 6.12 0.69 36.72
C ALA A 13 5.37 1.89 36.14
N PHE A 14 5.85 3.11 36.39
CA PHE A 14 5.31 4.32 35.80
C PHE A 14 5.39 4.31 34.27
N TRP A 15 6.53 3.88 33.72
CA TRP A 15 6.74 3.83 32.28
C TRP A 15 5.81 2.80 31.62
N ALA A 16 5.67 1.61 32.22
CA ALA A 16 4.71 0.61 31.75
C ALA A 16 3.26 1.13 31.81
N ALA A 17 2.87 1.79 32.90
CA ALA A 17 1.51 2.34 33.03
C ALA A 17 1.23 3.46 32.02
N THR A 18 2.24 4.24 31.65
CA THR A 18 2.10 5.41 30.77
C THR A 18 2.19 5.04 29.29
N PHE A 19 3.03 4.06 28.95
CA PHE A 19 3.42 3.77 27.56
C PHE A 19 3.08 2.35 27.09
N SER A 20 2.40 1.54 27.90
CA SER A 20 1.89 0.24 27.45
C SER A 20 0.70 0.43 26.51
N ALA A 21 0.99 0.78 25.25
CA ALA A 21 0.02 0.64 24.18
C ALA A 21 -0.22 -0.84 23.90
N PRO A 22 -1.46 -1.27 23.64
CA PRO A 22 -1.70 -2.62 23.14
C PRO A 22 -0.88 -2.80 21.86
N ALA A 23 -0.12 -3.91 21.78
CA ALA A 23 0.61 -4.25 20.57
C ALA A 23 -0.40 -4.33 19.42
N ALA A 24 -0.32 -3.38 18.48
CA ALA A 24 -1.15 -3.43 17.29
C ALA A 24 -0.85 -4.75 16.57
N PRO A 25 -1.88 -5.48 16.10
CA PRO A 25 -1.64 -6.68 15.33
C PRO A 25 -0.78 -6.34 14.12
N PRO A 26 0.17 -7.21 13.73
CA PRO A 26 1.02 -6.95 12.59
C PRO A 26 0.16 -6.71 11.35
N VAL A 27 0.26 -5.52 10.77
CA VAL A 27 -0.41 -5.21 9.50
C VAL A 27 0.26 -6.07 8.43
N ARG A 28 -0.42 -7.13 8.00
CA ARG A 28 0.06 -7.94 6.88
C ARG A 28 0.09 -7.05 5.64
N PRO A 29 1.23 -6.85 4.96
CA PRO A 29 1.26 -6.11 3.72
C PRO A 29 0.33 -6.79 2.72
N GLN A 30 -0.69 -6.08 2.28
CA GLN A 30 -1.60 -6.61 1.26
C GLN A 30 -0.84 -6.68 -0.05
N ARG A 31 -0.83 -7.86 -0.67
CA ARG A 31 -0.27 -8.00 -2.01
C ARG A 31 -1.16 -7.24 -2.99
N PRO A 32 -0.59 -6.44 -3.90
CA PRO A 32 -1.38 -5.73 -4.89
C PRO A 32 -2.16 -6.72 -5.74
N SER A 33 -3.44 -6.41 -5.97
CA SER A 33 -4.30 -7.19 -6.85
C SER A 33 -3.79 -7.14 -8.29
N THR A 34 -4.17 -8.10 -9.13
CA THR A 34 -3.84 -8.05 -10.57
C THR A 34 -4.34 -6.77 -11.23
N ALA A 35 -5.53 -6.29 -10.83
CA ALA A 35 -6.06 -5.02 -11.32
C ALA A 35 -5.22 -3.81 -10.88
N GLN A 36 -4.66 -3.84 -9.67
CA GLN A 36 -3.72 -2.81 -9.20
C GLN A 36 -2.48 -2.75 -10.09
N LYS A 37 -1.87 -3.92 -10.37
CA LYS A 37 -0.66 -4.00 -11.18
C LYS A 37 -0.89 -3.52 -12.61
N ILE A 38 -2.02 -3.88 -13.21
CA ILE A 38 -2.40 -3.37 -14.54
C ILE A 38 -2.60 -1.85 -14.48
N ALA A 39 -3.19 -1.33 -13.41
CA ALA A 39 -3.38 0.11 -13.25
C ALA A 39 -2.06 0.87 -13.11
N ASP A 40 -1.11 0.33 -12.33
CA ASP A 40 0.24 0.88 -12.20
C ASP A 40 0.93 0.92 -13.57
N ASP A 41 0.82 -0.16 -14.35
CA ASP A 41 1.36 -0.21 -15.70
C ASP A 41 0.69 0.81 -16.66
N MET A 42 -0.63 1.01 -16.54
CA MET A 42 -1.35 2.03 -17.30
C MET A 42 -0.82 3.44 -16.99
N LEU A 43 -0.56 3.73 -15.71
CA LEU A 43 -0.04 5.01 -15.27
C LEU A 43 1.40 5.24 -15.75
N ASP A 44 2.26 4.21 -15.67
CA ASP A 44 3.63 4.29 -16.17
C ASP A 44 3.67 4.57 -17.67
N VAL A 45 2.86 3.85 -18.46
CA VAL A 45 2.78 4.05 -19.92
C VAL A 45 2.27 5.46 -20.21
N ALA A 46 1.20 5.88 -19.54
CA ALA A 46 0.64 7.23 -19.72
C ALA A 46 1.63 8.33 -19.32
N ALA A 47 2.49 8.11 -18.32
CA ALA A 47 3.52 9.06 -17.92
C ALA A 47 4.59 9.26 -19.01
N VAL A 48 4.89 8.22 -19.79
CA VAL A 48 5.89 8.27 -20.88
C VAL A 48 5.28 8.72 -22.21
N ARG A 49 4.11 8.20 -22.57
CA ARG A 49 3.49 8.40 -23.89
C ARG A 49 2.37 9.44 -23.91
N GLY A 50 1.87 9.88 -22.75
CA GLY A 50 0.70 10.75 -22.61
C GLY A 50 -0.65 10.01 -22.69
N SER A 51 -0.65 8.76 -23.13
CA SER A 51 -1.83 7.88 -23.16
C SER A 51 -1.40 6.42 -22.97
N CYS A 52 -2.35 5.57 -22.59
CA CYS A 52 -2.17 4.11 -22.53
C CYS A 52 -3.28 3.44 -23.33
N GLU A 53 -2.89 2.63 -24.31
CA GLU A 53 -3.80 1.80 -25.11
C GLU A 53 -3.71 0.33 -24.69
N GLU A 54 -4.57 -0.53 -25.24
CA GLU A 54 -4.57 -1.95 -24.88
C GLU A 54 -3.28 -2.63 -25.39
N GLU A 55 -2.80 -2.22 -26.56
CA GLU A 55 -1.58 -2.68 -27.22
C GLU A 55 -0.34 -2.46 -26.34
N ASP A 56 -0.30 -1.37 -25.57
CA ASP A 56 0.79 -1.09 -24.63
C ASP A 56 0.85 -2.13 -23.51
N LEU A 57 -0.32 -2.51 -22.99
CA LEU A 57 -0.43 -3.50 -21.93
C LEU A 57 -0.10 -4.90 -22.44
N LEU A 58 -0.51 -5.22 -23.68
CA LEU A 58 -0.10 -6.45 -24.36
C LEU A 58 1.42 -6.49 -24.56
N ALA A 59 2.04 -5.38 -24.94
CA ALA A 59 3.51 -5.26 -25.08
C ALA A 59 4.24 -5.41 -23.73
N ARG A 60 3.63 -5.01 -22.61
CA ARG A 60 4.12 -5.29 -21.24
C ARG A 60 3.93 -6.75 -20.81
N GLY A 61 3.31 -7.59 -21.63
CA GLY A 61 3.14 -9.02 -21.37
C GLY A 61 1.83 -9.39 -20.68
N TRP A 62 0.87 -8.47 -20.58
CA TRP A 62 -0.46 -8.83 -20.11
C TRP A 62 -1.19 -9.70 -21.12
N SER A 63 -1.85 -10.74 -20.64
CA SER A 63 -2.66 -11.59 -21.51
C SER A 63 -4.01 -10.91 -21.83
N PRO A 64 -4.57 -11.12 -23.02
CA PRO A 64 -5.91 -10.63 -23.35
C PRO A 64 -7.01 -11.12 -22.40
N VAL A 65 -6.79 -12.26 -21.74
CA VAL A 65 -7.72 -12.79 -20.71
C VAL A 65 -7.64 -11.96 -19.43
N ALA A 66 -6.43 -11.60 -18.99
CA ALA A 66 -6.25 -10.74 -17.82
C ALA A 66 -6.86 -9.35 -18.05
N LEU A 67 -6.66 -8.77 -19.23
CA LEU A 67 -7.22 -7.47 -19.60
C LEU A 67 -8.76 -7.50 -19.65
N ARG A 68 -9.35 -8.55 -20.23
CA ARG A 68 -10.83 -8.72 -20.21
C ARG A 68 -11.40 -8.87 -18.79
N ARG A 69 -10.68 -9.56 -17.91
CA ARG A 69 -11.17 -9.84 -16.54
C ARG A 69 -10.94 -8.68 -15.57
N HIS A 70 -9.84 -7.95 -15.73
CA HIS A 70 -9.37 -6.97 -14.74
C HIS A 70 -9.21 -5.55 -15.29
N GLY A 71 -9.22 -5.35 -16.60
CA GLY A 71 -8.94 -4.06 -17.25
C GLY A 71 -9.91 -2.96 -16.86
N ALA A 72 -11.22 -3.26 -16.74
CA ALA A 72 -12.20 -2.28 -16.28
C ALA A 72 -11.89 -1.77 -14.86
N LYS A 73 -11.55 -2.68 -13.94
CA LYS A 73 -11.18 -2.31 -12.57
C LYS A 73 -9.84 -1.59 -12.51
N ALA A 74 -8.87 -2.00 -13.32
CA ALA A 74 -7.58 -1.34 -13.43
C ALA A 74 -7.75 0.10 -13.91
N ARG A 75 -8.60 0.35 -14.91
CA ARG A 75 -8.89 1.70 -15.42
C ARG A 75 -9.53 2.59 -14.36
N GLU A 76 -10.47 2.07 -13.58
CA GLU A 76 -11.06 2.78 -12.44
C GLU A 76 -10.01 3.17 -11.40
N ILE A 77 -9.10 2.26 -11.05
CA ILE A 77 -8.00 2.49 -10.11
C ILE A 77 -7.05 3.57 -10.66
N ALA A 78 -6.62 3.44 -11.92
CA ALA A 78 -5.72 4.39 -12.56
C ALA A 78 -6.33 5.80 -12.62
N ASN A 79 -7.60 5.92 -13.01
CA ASN A 79 -8.30 7.20 -13.03
C ASN A 79 -8.39 7.83 -11.64
N THR A 80 -8.74 7.03 -10.63
CA THR A 80 -8.84 7.51 -9.24
C THR A 80 -7.48 7.99 -8.71
N ALA A 81 -6.40 7.29 -9.05
CA ALA A 81 -5.04 7.68 -8.70
C ALA A 81 -4.60 8.96 -9.42
N SER A 82 -4.92 9.10 -10.70
CA SER A 82 -4.62 10.30 -11.48
C SER A 82 -5.32 11.54 -10.92
N VAL A 83 -6.58 11.43 -10.49
CA VAL A 83 -7.33 12.55 -9.90
C VAL A 83 -6.75 13.02 -8.56
N ARG A 84 -6.21 12.11 -7.75
CA ARG A 84 -5.55 12.47 -6.47
C ARG A 84 -4.19 13.14 -6.63
N SER A 85 -3.62 13.08 -7.83
CA SER A 85 -2.27 13.57 -8.13
C SER A 85 -2.27 14.99 -8.72
N LEU A 86 -3.46 15.56 -8.96
CA LEU A 86 -3.71 16.93 -9.41
C LEU A 86 -4.05 17.83 -8.22
#